data_AF-A0A2G1MF11-F1
#
_entry.id   AF-A0A2G1MF11-F1
#
_cell.length_a   1.000
_cell.length_b   1.000
_cell.length_c   1.000
_cell.angle_alpha   90.00
_cell.angle_beta   90.00
_cell.angle_gamma   90.00
#
_symmetry.space_group_name_H-M   'P 1'
#
loop_
_entity.id
_entity.type
_entity.pdbx_description
1 polymer ?
#
loop_
_entity_poly.entity_id
_entity_poly.type
_entity_poly.pdbx_seq_one_letter_code
_entity_poly.pdbx_strand_id
1 'polypeptide(L)'
;MMTDITELESRLSAALDRIGQGLDRLESAGPRTAQDEGLGAELDAQQQANAELEERLKALREEQDTRLAAFEARIEAQNAQMADLDGQLQALRRSNAELREVAGELREAMEAELADPALIDRAMAAELDALRAERDAEVAELGAVLSELKPLVEERK
;
A
#
# COMPACT_ATOMS: atom_id res chain seq x y z
N MET A 1 -73.71 -49.75 14.42
CA MET A 1 -74.40 -48.92 15.43
C MET A 1 -73.73 -49.01 16.80
N MET A 2 -73.65 -50.17 17.49
CA MET A 2 -72.93 -50.28 18.78
C MET A 2 -71.43 -50.58 18.65
N THR A 3 -71.01 -51.26 17.59
CA THR A 3 -69.60 -51.59 17.31
C THR A 3 -68.77 -50.37 16.87
N ASP A 4 -69.38 -49.44 16.13
CA ASP A 4 -68.71 -48.23 15.66
C ASP A 4 -68.39 -47.27 16.82
N ILE A 5 -69.24 -47.24 17.86
CA ILE A 5 -69.07 -46.41 19.04
C ILE A 5 -67.90 -46.92 19.89
N THR A 6 -67.81 -48.24 20.11
CA THR A 6 -66.72 -48.85 20.89
C THR A 6 -65.37 -48.76 20.17
N GLU A 7 -65.35 -48.79 18.83
CA GLU A 7 -64.13 -48.54 18.05
C GLU A 7 -63.66 -47.07 18.15
N LEU A 8 -64.60 -46.12 18.10
CA LEU A 8 -64.32 -44.70 18.27
C LEU A 8 -63.83 -44.39 19.70
N GLU A 9 -64.41 -45.00 20.71
CA GLU A 9 -63.99 -44.88 22.11
C GLU A 9 -62.58 -45.43 22.34
N SER A 10 -62.26 -46.60 21.78
CA SER A 10 -60.91 -47.18 21.83
C SER A 10 -59.88 -46.28 21.14
N ARG A 11 -60.22 -45.73 19.97
CA ARG A 11 -59.36 -44.76 19.26
C ARG A 11 -59.19 -43.45 20.02
N LEU A 12 -60.24 -42.94 20.66
CA LEU A 12 -60.18 -41.73 21.46
C LEU A 12 -59.31 -41.95 22.70
N SER A 13 -59.45 -43.08 23.38
CA SER A 13 -58.61 -43.42 24.54
C SER A 13 -57.14 -43.55 24.14
N ALA A 14 -56.84 -44.23 23.03
CA ALA A 14 -55.48 -44.33 22.51
C ALA A 14 -54.90 -42.97 22.05
N ALA A 15 -55.74 -42.07 21.52
CA ALA A 15 -55.34 -40.72 21.17
C ALA A 15 -55.07 -39.87 22.41
N LEU A 16 -55.91 -39.97 23.44
CA LEU A 16 -55.75 -39.27 24.71
C LEU A 16 -54.53 -39.77 25.48
N ASP A 17 -54.26 -41.08 25.51
CA ASP A 17 -53.05 -41.65 26.11
C ASP A 17 -51.78 -41.17 25.37
N ARG A 18 -51.85 -41.07 24.04
CA ARG A 18 -50.74 -40.54 23.23
C ARG A 18 -50.52 -39.05 23.48
N ILE A 19 -51.59 -38.28 23.66
CA ILE A 19 -51.52 -36.86 24.03
C ILE A 19 -50.98 -36.71 25.45
N GLY A 20 -51.43 -37.53 26.41
CA GLY A 20 -50.94 -37.56 27.79
C GLY A 20 -49.44 -37.86 27.84
N GLN A 21 -48.99 -38.92 27.17
CA GLN A 21 -47.56 -39.23 27.03
C GLN A 21 -46.78 -38.13 26.29
N GLY A 22 -47.43 -37.43 25.35
CA GLY A 22 -46.84 -36.28 24.65
C GLY A 22 -46.67 -35.06 25.55
N LEU A 23 -47.66 -34.78 26.40
CA LEU A 23 -47.62 -33.73 27.43
C LEU A 23 -46.59 -34.06 28.50
N ASP A 24 -46.59 -35.29 29.01
CA ASP A 24 -45.63 -35.77 30.01
C ASP A 24 -44.20 -35.66 29.47
N ARG A 25 -43.96 -35.96 28.18
CA ARG A 25 -42.65 -35.74 27.53
C ARG A 25 -42.31 -34.27 27.36
N LEU A 26 -43.28 -33.39 27.13
CA LEU A 26 -43.04 -31.94 27.03
C LEU A 26 -42.74 -31.33 28.40
N GLU A 27 -43.41 -31.83 29.43
CA GLU A 27 -43.25 -31.43 30.84
C GLU A 27 -41.96 -31.99 31.45
N SER A 28 -41.58 -33.23 31.09
CA SER A 28 -40.31 -33.85 31.49
C SER A 28 -39.12 -33.46 30.62
N ALA A 29 -39.34 -32.94 29.40
CA ALA A 29 -38.34 -32.16 28.66
C ALA A 29 -38.19 -30.76 29.27
N GLY A 30 -38.03 -30.71 30.60
CA GLY A 30 -37.90 -29.51 31.43
C GLY A 30 -37.03 -28.45 30.78
N PRO A 31 -37.26 -27.18 31.15
CA PRO A 31 -37.27 -26.07 30.23
C PRO A 31 -36.01 -26.05 29.36
N ARG A 32 -36.22 -26.05 28.03
CA ARG A 32 -35.17 -25.78 27.02
C ARG A 32 -34.41 -24.49 27.30
N THR A 33 -34.92 -23.64 28.20
CA THR A 33 -34.31 -22.41 28.70
C THR A 33 -32.87 -22.58 29.16
N ALA A 34 -32.47 -23.66 29.85
CA ALA A 34 -31.08 -23.76 30.30
C ALA A 34 -30.08 -23.99 29.14
N GLN A 35 -30.49 -24.72 28.10
CA GLN A 35 -29.69 -24.91 26.89
C GLN A 35 -29.79 -23.69 25.95
N ASP A 36 -30.98 -23.10 25.82
CA ASP A 36 -31.22 -21.87 25.05
C ASP A 36 -30.52 -20.64 25.67
N GLU A 37 -30.44 -20.54 26.99
CA GLU A 37 -29.69 -19.52 27.72
C GLU A 37 -28.18 -19.69 27.54
N GLY A 38 -27.68 -20.93 27.54
CA GLY A 38 -26.28 -21.24 27.24
C GLY A 38 -25.90 -20.89 25.80
N LEU A 39 -26.73 -21.26 24.83
CA LEU A 39 -26.56 -20.91 23.42
C LEU A 39 -26.67 -19.39 23.17
N GLY A 40 -27.57 -18.71 23.90
CA GLY A 40 -27.69 -17.26 23.87
C GLY A 40 -26.41 -16.57 24.37
N ALA A 41 -25.86 -17.02 25.51
CA ALA A 41 -24.61 -16.51 26.03
C ALA A 41 -23.41 -16.77 25.09
N GLU A 42 -23.35 -17.93 24.45
CA GLU A 42 -22.35 -18.24 23.42
C GLU A 42 -22.49 -17.34 22.19
N LEU A 43 -23.72 -17.10 21.72
CA LEU A 43 -23.98 -16.21 20.59
C LEU A 43 -23.56 -14.77 20.90
N ASP A 44 -23.89 -14.27 22.09
CA ASP A 44 -23.50 -12.94 22.55
C ASP A 44 -21.97 -12.82 22.65
N ALA A 45 -21.29 -13.83 23.20
CA ALA A 45 -19.83 -13.86 23.27
C ALA A 45 -19.19 -13.89 21.87
N GLN A 46 -19.75 -14.66 20.93
CA GLN A 46 -19.28 -14.69 19.54
C GLN A 46 -19.52 -13.37 18.81
N GLN A 47 -20.65 -12.70 19.04
CA GLN A 47 -20.94 -11.39 18.46
C GLN A 47 -19.98 -10.32 18.98
N GLN A 48 -19.68 -10.33 20.29
CA GLN A 48 -18.67 -9.44 20.87
C GLN A 48 -17.28 -9.69 20.27
N ALA A 49 -16.87 -10.96 20.17
CA ALA A 49 -15.60 -11.32 19.56
C ALA A 49 -15.51 -10.89 18.08
N ASN A 50 -16.59 -11.06 17.32
CA ASN A 50 -16.64 -10.59 15.93
C ASN A 50 -16.55 -9.06 15.84
N ALA A 51 -17.25 -8.32 16.71
CA ALA A 51 -17.18 -6.85 16.73
C ALA A 51 -15.75 -6.36 17.04
N GLU A 52 -15.06 -6.98 18.02
CA GLU A 52 -13.66 -6.67 18.31
C GLU A 52 -12.72 -6.99 17.14
N LEU A 53 -12.94 -8.13 16.46
CA LEU A 53 -12.15 -8.50 15.29
C LEU A 53 -12.38 -7.57 14.11
N GLU A 54 -13.62 -7.13 13.88
CA GLU A 54 -13.96 -6.13 12.84
C GLU A 54 -13.29 -4.79 13.12
N GLU A 55 -13.29 -4.33 14.37
CA GLU A 55 -12.60 -3.11 14.79
C GLU A 55 -11.08 -3.23 14.57
N ARG A 56 -10.47 -4.35 14.97
CA ARG A 56 -9.04 -4.61 14.71
C ARG A 56 -8.72 -4.69 13.22
N LEU A 57 -9.58 -5.32 12.42
CA LEU A 57 -9.44 -5.38 10.97
C LEU A 57 -9.51 -4.00 10.34
N LYS A 58 -10.42 -3.14 10.82
CA LYS A 58 -10.54 -1.76 10.37
C LYS A 58 -9.28 -0.96 10.71
N ALA A 59 -8.81 -1.03 11.95
CA ALA A 59 -7.58 -0.36 12.38
C ALA A 59 -6.36 -0.83 11.58
N LEU A 60 -6.23 -2.14 11.34
CA LEU A 60 -5.14 -2.71 10.56
C LEU A 60 -5.19 -2.28 9.08
N ARG A 61 -6.40 -2.16 8.51
CA ARG A 61 -6.58 -1.64 7.14
C ARG A 61 -6.18 -0.18 7.06
N GLU A 62 -6.63 0.65 7.99
CA GLU A 62 -6.25 2.07 8.03
C GLU A 62 -4.72 2.25 8.18
N GLU A 63 -4.07 1.42 9.01
CA GLU A 63 -2.62 1.40 9.15
C GLU A 63 -1.91 0.95 7.86
N GLN A 64 -2.42 -0.09 7.20
CA GLN A 64 -1.88 -0.54 5.91
C GLN A 64 -2.05 0.50 4.81
N ASP A 65 -3.23 1.11 4.69
CA ASP A 65 -3.51 2.14 3.69
C ASP A 65 -2.59 3.34 3.89
N THR A 66 -2.36 3.74 5.14
CA THR A 66 -1.41 4.80 5.50
C THR A 66 0.03 4.43 5.08
N ARG A 67 0.46 3.19 5.35
CA ARG A 67 1.79 2.71 4.95
C ARG A 67 1.94 2.61 3.44
N LEU A 68 0.93 2.11 2.73
CA LEU A 68 0.91 2.03 1.28
C LEU A 68 1.00 3.41 0.66
N ALA A 69 0.21 4.37 1.12
CA ALA A 69 0.28 5.76 0.66
C ALA A 69 1.67 6.37 0.89
N ALA A 70 2.30 6.09 2.05
CA ALA A 70 3.66 6.55 2.33
C ALA A 70 4.71 5.91 1.40
N PHE A 71 4.58 4.61 1.09
CA PHE A 71 5.46 3.93 0.14
C PHE A 71 5.26 4.44 -1.29
N GLU A 72 4.02 4.62 -1.73
CA GLU A 72 3.70 5.19 -3.05
C GLU A 72 4.31 6.58 -3.22
N ALA A 73 4.14 7.46 -2.24
CA ALA A 73 4.75 8.79 -2.24
C ALA A 73 6.30 8.73 -2.29
N ARG A 74 6.91 7.78 -1.58
CA ARG A 74 8.36 7.58 -1.60
C ARG A 74 8.85 7.09 -2.97
N ILE A 75 8.13 6.17 -3.60
CA ILE A 75 8.46 5.66 -4.95
C ILE A 75 8.35 6.80 -5.97
N GLU A 76 7.29 7.60 -5.90
CA GLU A 76 7.11 8.75 -6.80
C GLU A 76 8.25 9.76 -6.66
N ALA A 77 8.61 10.12 -5.42
CA ALA A 77 9.74 11.01 -5.15
C ALA A 77 11.07 10.45 -5.68
N GLN A 78 11.32 9.15 -5.49
CA GLN A 78 12.53 8.50 -5.98
C GLN A 78 12.59 8.43 -7.52
N ASN A 79 11.45 8.20 -8.17
CA ASN A 79 11.37 8.23 -9.64
C ASN A 79 11.63 9.63 -10.19
N ALA A 80 11.08 10.67 -9.56
CA ALA A 80 11.36 12.06 -9.94
C ALA A 80 12.86 12.40 -9.78
N GLN A 81 13.47 11.97 -8.68
CA GLN A 81 14.92 12.15 -8.44
C GLN A 81 15.78 11.41 -9.48
N MET A 82 15.41 10.18 -9.85
CA MET A 82 16.10 9.45 -10.92
C MET A 82 15.99 10.15 -12.28
N ALA A 83 14.81 10.69 -12.61
CA ALA A 83 14.60 11.42 -13.86
C ALA A 83 15.44 12.70 -13.92
N ASP A 84 15.57 13.42 -12.81
CA ASP A 84 16.39 14.63 -12.70
C ASP A 84 17.88 14.32 -12.88
N LEU A 85 18.39 13.30 -12.18
CA LEU A 85 19.78 12.84 -12.33
C LEU A 85 20.10 12.35 -13.75
N ASP A 86 19.18 11.62 -14.40
CA ASP A 86 19.37 11.20 -15.78
C ASP A 86 19.43 12.40 -16.73
N GLY A 87 18.56 13.39 -16.55
CA GLY A 87 18.58 14.64 -17.32
C GLY A 87 19.93 15.38 -17.21
N GLN A 88 20.49 15.45 -16.01
CA GLN A 88 21.79 16.08 -15.78
C GLN A 88 22.95 15.28 -16.35
N LEU A 89 22.92 13.95 -16.24
CA LEU A 89 23.91 13.09 -16.90
C LEU A 89 23.90 13.26 -18.41
N GLN A 90 22.71 13.39 -19.03
CA GLN A 90 22.59 13.67 -20.46
C GLN A 90 23.13 15.06 -20.82
N ALA A 91 22.84 16.09 -20.01
CA ALA A 91 23.36 17.44 -20.21
C ALA A 91 24.89 17.49 -20.11
N LEU A 92 25.46 16.82 -19.10
CA LEU A 92 26.91 16.71 -18.90
C LEU A 92 27.58 15.99 -20.08
N ARG A 93 26.99 14.87 -20.56
CA ARG A 93 27.50 14.14 -21.74
C ARG A 93 27.51 15.01 -22.99
N ARG A 94 26.43 15.77 -23.24
CA ARG A 94 26.33 16.68 -24.39
C ARG A 94 27.40 17.77 -24.31
N SER A 95 27.47 18.47 -23.19
CA SER A 95 28.45 19.55 -23.03
C SER A 95 29.89 19.06 -23.10
N ASN A 96 30.18 17.86 -22.57
CA ASN A 96 31.50 17.25 -22.69
C ASN A 96 31.84 16.83 -24.14
N ALA A 97 30.84 16.42 -24.93
CA ALA A 97 31.02 16.15 -26.36
C ALA A 97 31.33 17.45 -27.13
N GLU A 98 30.57 18.51 -26.89
CA GLU A 98 30.78 19.84 -27.49
C GLU A 98 32.16 20.41 -27.13
N LEU A 99 32.57 20.29 -25.86
CA LEU A 99 33.92 20.69 -25.43
C LEU A 99 35.02 19.94 -26.17
N ARG A 100 34.86 18.62 -26.38
CA ARG A 100 35.84 17.81 -27.11
C ARG A 100 35.92 18.19 -28.58
N GLU A 101 34.78 18.47 -29.20
CA GLU A 101 34.70 18.95 -30.58
C GLU A 101 35.46 20.29 -30.72
N VAL A 102 35.11 21.28 -29.91
CA VAL A 102 35.73 22.61 -29.99
C VAL A 102 37.21 22.57 -29.61
N ALA A 103 37.61 21.72 -28.66
CA ALA A 103 39.03 21.50 -28.36
C ALA A 103 39.78 20.83 -29.52
N GLY A 104 39.10 20.02 -30.35
CA GLY A 104 39.66 19.47 -31.59
C GLY A 104 39.86 20.56 -32.64
N GLU A 105 38.82 21.33 -32.93
CA GLU A 105 38.85 22.48 -33.85
C GLU A 105 39.96 23.47 -33.47
N LEU A 106 40.09 23.79 -32.18
CA LEU A 106 41.15 24.68 -31.69
C LEU A 106 42.55 24.13 -31.94
N ARG A 107 42.78 22.82 -31.75
CA ARG A 107 44.08 22.22 -32.05
C ARG A 107 44.41 22.28 -33.52
N GLU A 108 43.45 21.97 -34.39
CA GLU A 108 43.63 22.07 -35.84
C GLU A 108 43.93 23.51 -36.29
N ALA A 109 43.20 24.49 -35.75
CA ALA A 109 43.44 25.91 -36.03
C ALA A 109 44.84 26.37 -35.56
N MET A 110 45.26 25.92 -34.37
CA MET A 110 46.60 26.21 -33.84
C MET A 110 47.72 25.54 -34.66
N GLU A 111 47.54 24.29 -35.11
CA GLU A 111 48.48 23.60 -36.00
C GLU A 111 48.59 24.29 -37.37
N ALA A 112 47.50 24.86 -37.86
CA ALA A 112 47.47 25.64 -39.09
C ALA A 112 47.99 27.08 -38.92
N GLU A 113 48.40 27.49 -37.71
CA GLU A 113 48.75 28.86 -37.35
C GLU A 113 47.64 29.90 -37.69
N LEU A 114 46.40 29.45 -37.81
CA LEU A 114 45.22 30.30 -38.02
C LEU A 114 44.60 30.62 -36.67
N ALA A 115 44.91 31.80 -36.14
CA ALA A 115 44.18 32.34 -35.00
C ALA A 115 42.78 32.79 -35.47
N ASP A 116 41.74 32.06 -35.07
CA ASP A 116 40.34 32.45 -35.28
C ASP A 116 39.71 32.91 -33.95
N PRO A 117 39.49 34.24 -33.76
CA PRO A 117 38.83 34.77 -32.57
C PRO A 117 37.44 34.19 -32.31
N ALA A 118 36.67 33.87 -33.36
CA ALA A 118 35.32 33.32 -33.20
C ALA A 118 35.36 31.89 -32.64
N LEU A 119 36.41 31.12 -32.97
CA LEU A 119 36.63 29.79 -32.44
C LEU A 119 37.02 29.82 -30.96
N ILE A 120 37.82 30.81 -30.55
CA ILE A 120 38.16 31.04 -29.15
C ILE A 120 36.90 31.41 -28.34
N ASP A 121 36.06 32.30 -28.86
CA ASP A 121 34.79 32.66 -28.23
C ASP A 121 33.85 31.45 -28.10
N ARG A 122 33.77 30.60 -29.13
CA ARG A 122 33.00 29.33 -29.09
C ARG A 122 33.56 28.37 -28.04
N ALA A 123 34.87 28.28 -27.91
CA ALA A 123 35.52 27.43 -26.91
C ALA A 123 35.25 27.89 -25.48
N MET A 124 35.36 29.19 -25.22
CA MET A 124 35.02 29.76 -23.91
C MET A 124 33.55 29.55 -23.57
N ALA A 125 32.65 29.68 -24.55
CA ALA A 125 31.22 29.40 -24.35
C ALA A 125 30.98 27.93 -23.99
N ALA A 126 31.59 26.99 -24.72
CA ALA A 126 31.48 25.56 -24.45
C ALA A 126 32.05 25.18 -23.07
N GLU A 127 33.13 25.82 -22.62
CA GLU A 127 33.72 25.63 -21.29
C GLU A 127 32.81 26.14 -20.18
N LEU A 128 32.20 27.32 -20.35
CA LEU A 128 31.22 27.84 -19.40
C LEU A 128 29.99 26.94 -19.30
N ASP A 129 29.50 26.42 -20.41
CA ASP A 129 28.35 25.52 -20.42
C ASP A 129 28.67 24.16 -19.79
N ALA A 130 29.90 23.67 -19.91
CA ALA A 130 30.35 22.47 -19.23
C ALA A 130 30.46 22.64 -17.72
N LEU A 131 31.04 23.76 -17.28
CA LEU A 131 31.13 24.09 -15.85
C LEU A 131 29.73 24.24 -15.23
N ARG A 132 28.79 24.83 -15.97
CA ARG A 132 27.38 24.91 -15.52
C ARG A 132 26.76 23.52 -15.41
N ALA A 133 26.90 22.68 -16.43
CA ALA A 133 26.36 21.33 -16.42
C ALA A 133 26.96 20.47 -15.29
N GLU A 134 28.26 20.61 -15.00
CA GLU A 134 28.93 19.96 -13.87
C GLU A 134 28.37 20.46 -12.54
N ARG A 135 28.20 21.78 -12.37
CA ARG A 135 27.64 22.35 -11.15
C ARG A 135 26.19 21.96 -10.92
N ASP A 136 25.38 21.90 -11.96
CA ASP A 136 23.98 21.45 -11.86
C ASP A 136 23.92 19.97 -11.47
N ALA A 137 24.78 19.12 -12.06
CA ALA A 137 24.92 17.72 -11.69
C ALA A 137 25.31 17.52 -10.21
N GLU A 138 26.31 18.28 -9.74
CA GLU A 138 26.74 18.23 -8.34
C GLU A 138 25.62 18.70 -7.38
N VAL A 139 24.86 19.73 -7.75
CA VAL A 139 23.76 20.24 -6.91
C VAL A 139 22.67 19.20 -6.73
N ALA A 140 22.29 18.47 -7.78
CA ALA A 140 21.25 17.46 -7.63
C ALA A 140 21.75 16.17 -6.99
N GLU A 141 23.01 15.78 -7.21
CA GLU A 141 23.62 14.68 -6.44
C GLU A 141 23.62 15.00 -4.94
N LEU A 142 24.00 16.22 -4.56
CA LEU A 142 23.92 16.66 -3.16
C LEU A 142 22.47 16.71 -2.65
N GLY A 143 21.53 17.17 -3.47
CA GLY A 143 20.10 17.16 -3.15
C GLY A 143 19.57 15.75 -2.90
N ALA A 144 19.98 14.79 -3.74
CA ALA A 144 19.68 13.37 -3.63
C ALA A 144 20.26 12.76 -2.33
N VAL A 145 21.52 13.04 -2.01
CA VAL A 145 22.14 12.56 -0.77
C VAL A 145 21.46 13.15 0.46
N LEU A 146 21.11 14.45 0.43
CA LEU A 146 20.41 15.10 1.53
C LEU A 146 18.99 14.55 1.74
N SER A 147 18.28 14.22 0.66
CA SER A 147 16.93 13.64 0.75
C SER A 147 16.95 12.26 1.41
N GLU A 148 18.00 11.46 1.19
CA GLU A 148 18.21 10.16 1.84
C GLU A 148 18.66 10.27 3.30
N LEU A 149 19.53 11.24 3.62
CA LEU A 149 20.08 11.42 4.97
C LEU A 149 19.06 12.03 5.94
N LYS A 150 18.19 12.93 5.48
CA LYS A 150 17.20 13.63 6.32
C LYS A 150 16.35 12.69 7.18
N PRO A 151 15.68 11.64 6.64
CA PRO A 151 14.88 10.74 7.45
C PRO A 151 15.72 9.97 8.49
N LEU A 152 16.95 9.57 8.17
CA LEU A 152 17.84 8.85 9.09
C LEU A 152 18.29 9.68 10.29
N VAL A 153 18.34 11.01 10.13
CA VAL A 153 18.68 11.96 11.20
C VAL A 153 17.46 12.29 12.06
N GLU A 154 16.27 12.37 11.47
CA GLU A 154 15.01 12.59 12.20
C GLU A 154 14.61 11.36 13.03
N GLU A 155 14.88 10.15 12.57
CA GLU A 155 14.59 8.89 13.29
C GLU A 155 15.50 8.67 14.53
N ARG A 156 16.60 9.43 14.65
CA ARG A 156 17.51 9.39 15.82
C ARG A 156 17.22 10.44 16.90
N LYS A 157 16.25 11.34 16.69
CA LYS A 157 15.80 12.32 17.69
C LYS A 157 14.56 11.81 18.42
#